data_AF-A0A9P5YFX0-F1
#
_entry.id   AF-A0A9P5YFX0-F1
#
_cell.length_a   1.000
_cell.length_b   1.000
_cell.length_c   1.000
_cell.angle_alpha   90.00
_cell.angle_beta   90.00
_cell.angle_gamma   90.00
#
_symmetry.space_group_name_H-M   'P 1'
#
loop_
_entity.id
_entity.type
_entity.pdbx_description
1 polymer ?
#
loop_
_entity_poly.entity_id
_entity_poly.type
_entity_poly.pdbx_seq_one_letter_code
_entity_poly.pdbx_strand_id
1 'polypeptide(L)'
;MFLDGGGIRGLSTMIVLQELMHKIQDRHKLPSLPKPCEVFNLASGIGTGGLIVIMLFRLEMAIDQAIDAYIKLTEHAFSERKWLWWQEGTFKASRLEEAVLELIMDALGLDKIKAKEVRIFVCPVSSRDVSPPTRFRTWNSSGDAGCDCTIVEAARATCAAETVFKGINIGAESIHPRGLGCNNPTEYILQEAISVFPSEGISCVVSLGTGTVSQIGLDVLSHSPNTSSRNLVDTLRRMVADCEDRSQNITQQFSNIQDLYFRVNVDQGLQDMLMDEWRRVDDVRKYTEQYLGRQDIVDQVERLISRLLVEPTKQSSTTYSFLKPGKAFR
;
A
#
# COMPACT_ATOMS: atom_id res chain seq x y z
N MET A 1 -1.20 -9.37 1.93
CA MET A 1 -0.92 -8.49 0.79
C MET A 1 -0.42 -7.15 1.30
N PHE A 2 0.54 -6.54 0.60
CA PHE A 2 1.05 -5.21 0.91
C PHE A 2 1.00 -4.32 -0.34
N LEU A 3 0.63 -3.05 -0.17
CA LEU A 3 0.52 -2.03 -1.22
C LEU A 3 1.42 -0.82 -0.93
N ASP A 4 2.33 -0.52 -1.85
CA ASP A 4 3.20 0.66 -1.79
C ASP A 4 2.41 1.99 -1.91
N GLY A 5 2.99 3.07 -1.36
CA GLY A 5 2.53 4.44 -1.57
C GLY A 5 3.22 5.09 -2.77
N GLY A 6 2.51 5.97 -3.49
CA GLY A 6 3.06 6.57 -4.72
C GLY A 6 2.21 7.64 -5.41
N GLY A 7 1.24 8.26 -4.72
CA GLY A 7 0.31 9.19 -5.36
C GLY A 7 -0.53 8.50 -6.43
N ILE A 8 -0.87 9.19 -7.53
CA ILE A 8 -1.66 8.62 -8.64
C ILE A 8 -1.14 7.27 -9.17
N ARG A 9 0.17 6.99 -9.05
CA ARG A 9 0.77 5.70 -9.45
C ARG A 9 0.21 4.51 -8.67
N GLY A 10 -0.43 4.74 -7.51
CA GLY A 10 -1.21 3.72 -6.80
C GLY A 10 -2.29 3.07 -7.66
N LEU A 11 -2.82 3.77 -8.67
CA LEU A 11 -3.74 3.21 -9.67
C LEU A 11 -3.15 1.98 -10.37
N SER A 12 -1.83 1.95 -10.60
CA SER A 12 -1.15 0.77 -11.16
C SER A 12 -1.37 -0.46 -10.28
N THR A 13 -1.30 -0.33 -8.95
CA THR A 13 -1.52 -1.47 -8.04
C THR A 13 -2.96 -1.94 -8.10
N MET A 14 -3.92 -1.03 -8.26
CA MET A 14 -5.33 -1.37 -8.41
C MET A 14 -5.62 -2.08 -9.74
N ILE A 15 -4.98 -1.68 -10.83
CA ILE A 15 -5.12 -2.35 -12.14
C ILE A 15 -4.51 -3.75 -12.10
N VAL A 16 -3.34 -3.92 -11.49
CA VAL A 16 -2.77 -5.25 -11.25
C VAL A 16 -3.73 -6.11 -10.42
N LEU A 17 -4.32 -5.53 -9.36
CA LEU A 17 -5.26 -6.25 -8.52
C LEU A 17 -6.58 -6.58 -9.24
N GLN A 18 -7.07 -5.70 -10.10
CA GLN A 18 -8.24 -5.93 -10.96
C GLN A 18 -8.00 -7.15 -11.86
N GLU A 19 -6.85 -7.20 -12.53
CA GLU A 19 -6.44 -8.35 -13.35
C GLU A 19 -6.40 -9.65 -12.54
N LEU A 20 -5.83 -9.61 -11.32
CA LEU A 20 -5.81 -10.76 -10.43
C LEU A 20 -7.22 -11.22 -10.06
N MET A 21 -8.13 -10.30 -9.72
CA MET A 21 -9.51 -10.65 -9.35
C MET A 21 -10.27 -11.27 -10.52
N HIS A 22 -10.12 -10.73 -11.74
CA HIS A 22 -10.75 -11.29 -12.94
C HIS A 22 -10.21 -12.68 -13.26
N LYS A 23 -8.89 -12.88 -13.24
CA LYS A 23 -8.31 -14.20 -13.49
C LYS A 23 -8.71 -15.23 -12.42
N ILE A 24 -8.85 -14.82 -11.16
CA ILE A 24 -9.37 -15.69 -10.09
C ILE A 24 -10.82 -16.06 -10.37
N GLN A 25 -11.66 -15.08 -10.73
CA GLN A 25 -13.06 -15.31 -11.10
C GLN A 25 -13.17 -16.34 -12.22
N ASP A 26 -12.44 -16.14 -13.32
CA ASP A 26 -12.48 -17.00 -14.50
C ASP A 26 -12.00 -18.42 -14.19
N ARG A 27 -10.86 -18.53 -13.49
CA ARG A 27 -10.26 -19.83 -13.14
C ARG A 27 -11.17 -20.67 -12.23
N HIS A 28 -11.89 -20.03 -11.32
CA HIS A 28 -12.78 -20.72 -10.38
C HIS A 28 -14.24 -20.75 -10.81
N LYS A 29 -14.56 -20.12 -11.95
CA LYS A 29 -15.94 -19.96 -12.43
C LYS A 29 -16.83 -19.36 -11.32
N LEU A 30 -16.30 -18.38 -10.60
CA LEU A 30 -17.05 -17.73 -9.53
C LEU A 30 -18.25 -16.99 -10.13
N PRO A 31 -19.41 -17.01 -9.47
CA PRO A 31 -20.63 -16.40 -10.00
C PRO A 31 -20.53 -14.87 -10.12
N SER A 32 -19.59 -14.26 -9.41
CA SER A 32 -19.30 -12.83 -9.42
C SER A 32 -17.82 -12.58 -9.18
N LEU A 33 -17.35 -11.39 -9.58
CA LEU A 33 -15.99 -10.94 -9.30
C LEU A 33 -15.76 -10.90 -7.78
N PRO A 34 -14.79 -11.64 -7.23
CA PRO A 34 -14.54 -11.63 -5.80
C PRO A 34 -13.97 -10.28 -5.37
N LYS A 35 -14.32 -9.85 -4.15
CA LYS A 35 -13.68 -8.68 -3.54
C LYS A 35 -12.27 -9.05 -3.08
N PRO A 36 -11.29 -8.12 -3.11
CA PRO A 36 -9.96 -8.39 -2.58
C PRO A 36 -9.95 -8.88 -1.12
N CYS A 37 -10.87 -8.38 -0.29
CA CYS A 37 -11.00 -8.81 1.11
C CYS A 37 -11.53 -10.25 1.29
N GLU A 38 -12.07 -10.86 0.23
CA GLU A 38 -12.49 -12.28 0.22
C GLU A 38 -11.34 -13.20 -0.19
N VAL A 39 -10.32 -12.67 -0.85
CA VAL A 39 -9.16 -13.42 -1.36
C VAL A 39 -7.97 -13.35 -0.39
N PHE A 40 -7.75 -12.20 0.25
CA PHE A 40 -6.59 -11.98 1.12
C PHE A 40 -7.00 -11.85 2.59
N ASN A 41 -6.39 -12.66 3.46
CA ASN A 41 -6.70 -12.68 4.91
C ASN A 41 -6.14 -11.48 5.69
N LEU A 42 -5.06 -10.89 5.20
CA LEU A 42 -4.35 -9.79 5.84
C LEU A 42 -3.85 -8.81 4.78
N ALA A 43 -4.09 -7.52 4.99
CA ALA A 43 -3.65 -6.47 4.10
C ALA A 43 -2.99 -5.32 4.86
N SER A 44 -1.93 -4.76 4.27
CA SER A 44 -1.31 -3.54 4.75
C SER A 44 -0.94 -2.59 3.61
N GLY A 45 -0.80 -1.32 3.95
CA GLY A 45 -0.44 -0.28 3.01
C GLY A 45 0.21 0.90 3.71
N ILE A 46 1.01 1.66 2.95
CA ILE A 46 1.55 2.93 3.38
C ILE A 46 1.16 4.03 2.38
N GLY A 47 0.95 5.25 2.88
CA GLY A 47 0.66 6.38 2.01
C GLY A 47 -0.61 6.15 1.21
N THR A 48 -0.56 6.38 -0.10
CA THR A 48 -1.71 6.06 -0.96
C THR A 48 -2.05 4.57 -1.01
N GLY A 49 -1.10 3.66 -0.78
CA GLY A 49 -1.37 2.23 -0.62
C GLY A 49 -2.21 1.94 0.64
N GLY A 50 -2.02 2.71 1.70
CA GLY A 50 -2.87 2.66 2.91
C GLY A 50 -4.31 3.07 2.61
N LEU A 51 -4.52 4.10 1.78
CA LEU A 51 -5.86 4.49 1.31
C LEU A 51 -6.52 3.37 0.52
N ILE A 52 -5.79 2.74 -0.41
CA ILE A 52 -6.30 1.61 -1.20
C ILE A 52 -6.68 0.43 -0.29
N VAL A 53 -5.87 0.13 0.74
CA VAL A 53 -6.24 -0.91 1.74
C VAL A 53 -7.51 -0.54 2.50
N ILE A 54 -7.67 0.71 2.93
CA ILE A 54 -8.92 1.16 3.57
C ILE A 54 -10.11 0.92 2.64
N MET A 55 -10.02 1.31 1.37
CA MET A 55 -11.10 1.14 0.39
C MET A 55 -11.47 -0.33 0.18
N LEU A 56 -10.49 -1.18 -0.07
CA LEU A 56 -10.74 -2.55 -0.48
C LEU A 56 -11.06 -3.51 0.68
N PHE A 57 -10.54 -3.23 1.86
CA PHE A 57 -10.61 -4.17 2.99
C PHE A 57 -11.42 -3.64 4.17
N ARG A 58 -11.44 -2.33 4.41
CA ARG A 58 -12.28 -1.74 5.48
C ARG A 58 -13.64 -1.31 4.98
N LEU A 59 -13.70 -0.69 3.81
CA LEU A 59 -14.94 -0.30 3.15
C LEU A 59 -15.48 -1.42 2.23
N GLU A 60 -14.72 -2.52 2.09
CA GLU A 60 -15.08 -3.71 1.30
C GLU A 60 -15.56 -3.35 -0.12
N MET A 61 -14.95 -2.36 -0.75
CA MET A 61 -15.32 -1.93 -2.10
C MET A 61 -14.98 -3.00 -3.13
N ALA A 62 -15.82 -3.15 -4.15
CA ALA A 62 -15.46 -3.89 -5.35
C ALA A 62 -14.31 -3.18 -6.07
N ILE A 63 -13.40 -3.92 -6.70
CA ILE A 63 -12.17 -3.35 -7.27
C ILE A 63 -12.46 -2.27 -8.32
N ASP A 64 -13.47 -2.46 -9.17
CA ASP A 64 -13.86 -1.48 -10.20
C ASP A 64 -14.34 -0.16 -9.57
N GLN A 65 -15.23 -0.25 -8.57
CA GLN A 65 -15.74 0.91 -7.84
C GLN A 65 -14.61 1.62 -7.09
N ALA A 66 -13.68 0.86 -6.53
CA ALA A 66 -12.53 1.40 -5.82
C ALA A 66 -11.59 2.14 -6.77
N ILE A 67 -11.39 1.68 -8.01
CA ILE A 67 -10.57 2.39 -9.01
C ILE A 67 -11.16 3.79 -9.27
N ASP A 68 -12.46 3.87 -9.55
CA ASP A 68 -13.12 5.14 -9.84
C ASP A 68 -13.06 6.10 -8.64
N ALA A 69 -13.30 5.58 -7.44
CA ALA A 69 -13.23 6.37 -6.21
C ALA A 69 -11.80 6.83 -5.91
N TYR A 70 -10.78 6.02 -6.24
CA TYR A 70 -9.38 6.36 -6.03
C TYR A 70 -8.92 7.50 -6.95
N ILE A 71 -9.35 7.48 -8.21
CA ILE A 71 -9.09 8.56 -9.17
C ILE A 71 -9.66 9.89 -8.64
N LYS A 72 -10.93 9.89 -8.21
CA LYS A 72 -11.57 11.09 -7.63
C LYS A 72 -10.86 11.55 -6.35
N LEU A 73 -10.53 10.61 -5.46
CA LEU A 73 -9.85 10.92 -4.21
C LEU A 73 -8.50 11.57 -4.46
N THR A 74 -7.70 11.04 -5.39
CA THR A 74 -6.36 11.58 -5.69
C THR A 74 -6.44 12.95 -6.38
N GLU A 75 -7.39 13.16 -7.29
CA GLU A 75 -7.66 14.49 -7.85
C GLU A 75 -7.97 15.51 -6.75
N HIS A 76 -8.88 15.18 -5.83
CA HIS A 76 -9.26 16.08 -4.74
C HIS A 76 -8.11 16.29 -3.75
N ALA A 77 -7.48 15.23 -3.24
CA ALA A 77 -6.45 15.30 -2.20
C ALA A 77 -5.19 16.07 -2.64
N PHE A 78 -4.83 15.99 -3.93
CA PHE A 78 -3.64 16.65 -4.49
C PHE A 78 -3.96 17.94 -5.27
N SER A 79 -5.20 18.44 -5.19
CA SER A 79 -5.66 19.64 -5.91
C SER A 79 -4.98 20.94 -5.49
N GLU A 80 -4.54 21.04 -4.22
CA GLU A 80 -3.99 22.29 -3.66
C GLU A 80 -2.61 22.12 -3.03
N ARG A 81 -1.61 22.66 -3.72
CA ARG A 81 -0.24 22.83 -3.23
C ARG A 81 -0.13 24.02 -2.28
N LYS A 82 0.73 23.91 -1.27
CA LYS A 82 1.10 25.01 -0.40
C LYS A 82 2.13 25.90 -1.11
N TRP A 83 1.93 27.22 -1.01
CA TRP A 83 2.76 28.23 -1.66
C TRP A 83 3.97 28.66 -0.82
N LEU A 84 3.95 28.37 0.49
CA LEU A 84 4.94 28.81 1.45
C LEU A 84 5.91 27.69 1.81
N TRP A 85 7.20 27.91 1.54
CA TRP A 85 8.26 26.94 1.75
C TRP A 85 8.51 26.57 3.22
N TRP A 86 8.07 27.40 4.18
CA TRP A 86 8.16 27.10 5.62
C TRP A 86 7.01 26.25 6.16
N GLN A 87 5.95 26.04 5.36
CA GLN A 87 4.83 25.21 5.79
C GLN A 87 5.19 23.73 5.58
N GLU A 88 4.98 22.92 6.62
CA GLU A 88 5.20 21.48 6.54
C GLU A 88 4.28 20.81 5.51
N GLY A 89 4.84 19.92 4.68
CA GLY A 89 4.12 19.20 3.63
C GLY A 89 3.91 20.03 2.36
N THR A 90 3.74 19.32 1.23
CA THR A 90 3.54 19.94 -0.10
C THR A 90 2.09 20.29 -0.38
N PHE A 91 1.14 19.49 0.12
CA PHE A 91 -0.30 19.64 -0.15
C PHE A 91 -1.10 19.97 1.11
N LYS A 92 -2.30 20.55 0.93
CA LYS A 92 -3.22 20.82 2.04
C LYS A 92 -3.81 19.52 2.58
N ALA A 93 -3.45 19.19 3.81
CA ALA A 93 -4.03 18.10 4.57
C ALA A 93 -5.56 18.09 4.61
N SER A 94 -6.20 19.27 4.71
CA SER A 94 -7.66 19.38 4.74
C SER A 94 -8.32 18.82 3.48
N ARG A 95 -7.68 18.95 2.31
CA ARG A 95 -8.19 18.35 1.06
C ARG A 95 -8.18 16.84 1.08
N LEU A 96 -7.18 16.24 1.71
CA LEU A 96 -7.18 14.79 1.92
C LEU A 96 -8.28 14.38 2.93
N GLU A 97 -8.50 15.15 4.00
CA GLU A 97 -9.58 14.89 4.96
C GLU A 97 -10.96 14.94 4.30
N GLU A 98 -11.22 16.00 3.53
CA GLU A 98 -12.45 16.19 2.76
C GLU A 98 -12.66 15.03 1.77
N ALA A 99 -11.65 14.69 0.97
CA ALA A 99 -11.74 13.60 0.00
C ALA A 99 -12.00 12.22 0.65
N VAL A 100 -11.38 11.95 1.81
CA VAL A 100 -11.62 10.70 2.55
C VAL A 100 -13.01 10.67 3.18
N LEU A 101 -13.50 11.80 3.69
CA LEU A 101 -14.87 11.92 4.20
C LEU A 101 -15.89 11.66 3.10
N GLU A 102 -15.71 12.27 1.92
CA GLU A 102 -16.55 12.02 0.73
C GLU A 102 -16.57 10.53 0.36
N LEU A 103 -15.39 9.91 0.27
CA LEU A 103 -15.25 8.47 0.01
C LEU A 103 -16.03 7.62 1.02
N ILE A 104 -15.91 7.91 2.32
CA ILE A 104 -16.59 7.14 3.38
C ILE A 104 -18.11 7.32 3.25
N MET A 105 -18.59 8.55 3.03
CA MET A 105 -20.01 8.84 2.87
C MET A 105 -20.61 8.08 1.67
N ASP A 106 -19.89 8.08 0.54
CA ASP A 106 -20.30 7.37 -0.67
C ASP A 106 -20.30 5.84 -0.47
N ALA A 107 -19.29 5.30 0.23
CA ALA A 107 -19.11 3.86 0.38
C ALA A 107 -20.06 3.23 1.41
N LEU A 108 -20.29 3.88 2.55
CA LEU A 108 -21.07 3.28 3.65
C LEU A 108 -22.57 3.58 3.56
N GLY A 109 -22.97 4.70 2.93
CA GLY A 109 -24.28 5.29 3.21
C GLY A 109 -24.45 5.57 4.71
N LEU A 110 -25.56 6.16 5.13
CA LEU A 110 -25.78 6.50 6.55
C LEU A 110 -25.90 5.28 7.48
N ASP A 111 -26.04 4.06 6.94
CA ASP A 111 -26.30 2.85 7.71
C ASP A 111 -25.53 1.66 7.14
N LYS A 112 -24.38 1.31 7.75
CA LYS A 112 -23.86 -0.07 7.87
C LYS A 112 -22.53 -0.11 8.66
N ILE A 113 -22.61 -0.58 9.91
CA ILE A 113 -21.44 -1.04 10.69
C ILE A 113 -21.60 -2.55 10.91
N LYS A 114 -21.42 -3.34 9.84
CA LYS A 114 -21.12 -4.77 9.94
C LYS A 114 -20.17 -5.14 8.80
N ALA A 115 -18.93 -4.67 8.91
CA ALA A 115 -17.84 -5.21 8.12
C ALA A 115 -17.54 -6.63 8.61
N LYS A 116 -17.23 -7.54 7.68
CA LYS A 116 -16.61 -8.84 7.99
C LYS A 116 -15.28 -8.56 8.71
N GLU A 117 -14.79 -9.43 9.58
CA GLU A 117 -13.51 -9.25 10.32
C GLU A 117 -12.29 -9.37 9.40
N VAL A 118 -12.21 -8.50 8.40
CA VAL A 118 -11.06 -8.37 7.54
C VAL A 118 -10.05 -7.51 8.29
N ARG A 119 -8.90 -8.13 8.56
CA ARG A 119 -7.83 -7.55 9.36
C ARG A 119 -6.99 -6.67 8.44
N ILE A 120 -7.14 -5.34 8.58
CA ILE A 120 -6.26 -4.36 7.94
C ILE A 120 -5.30 -3.73 8.93
N PHE A 121 -4.07 -3.53 8.47
CA PHE A 121 -3.09 -2.75 9.20
C PHE A 121 -2.53 -1.64 8.31
N VAL A 122 -2.74 -0.38 8.67
CA VAL A 122 -2.15 0.77 7.97
C VAL A 122 -0.97 1.27 8.78
N CYS A 123 0.21 1.38 8.15
CA CYS A 123 1.46 1.74 8.82
C CYS A 123 1.70 3.27 8.80
N PRO A 124 1.47 3.99 9.91
CA PRO A 124 2.01 5.33 10.11
C PRO A 124 3.43 5.28 10.67
N VAL A 125 4.19 6.34 10.42
CA VAL A 125 5.56 6.47 10.90
C VAL A 125 5.59 7.19 12.25
N SER A 126 6.46 6.70 13.14
CA SER A 126 6.59 6.97 14.58
C SER A 126 6.59 8.44 15.03
N SER A 127 6.15 8.66 16.28
CA SER A 127 6.23 9.91 17.05
C SER A 127 7.63 10.29 17.56
N ARG A 128 8.59 9.35 17.52
CA ARG A 128 9.98 9.53 17.99
C ARG A 128 10.97 8.72 17.16
N ASP A 129 12.18 9.25 16.94
CA ASP A 129 13.17 8.72 15.97
C ASP A 129 13.65 7.27 16.18
N VAL A 130 13.40 6.68 17.35
CA VAL A 130 13.91 5.35 17.76
C VAL A 130 12.81 4.33 18.03
N SER A 131 11.53 4.71 17.90
CA SER A 131 10.40 3.80 18.17
C SER A 131 9.94 3.07 16.90
N PRO A 132 9.42 1.83 17.03
CA PRO A 132 8.79 1.12 15.91
C PRO A 132 7.63 1.95 15.35
N PRO A 133 7.25 1.76 14.07
CA PRO A 133 6.13 2.49 13.49
C PRO A 133 4.85 2.25 14.31
N THR A 134 4.03 3.29 14.47
CA THR A 134 2.70 3.13 15.05
C THR A 134 1.90 2.21 14.13
N ARG A 135 0.97 1.41 14.69
CA ARG A 135 0.19 0.46 13.90
C ARG A 135 -1.31 0.63 14.03
N PHE A 136 -1.99 1.05 12.95
CA PHE A 136 -3.45 1.14 12.95
C PHE A 136 -4.07 -0.17 12.49
N ARG A 137 -4.66 -0.92 13.42
CA ARG A 137 -5.21 -2.24 13.17
C ARG A 137 -6.73 -2.24 13.34
N THR A 138 -7.42 -3.14 12.66
CA THR A 138 -8.84 -3.45 12.93
C THR A 138 -9.06 -4.57 13.95
N TRP A 139 -8.00 -5.03 14.63
CA TRP A 139 -8.06 -6.06 15.66
C TRP A 139 -7.21 -5.70 16.88
N ASN A 140 -7.57 -6.28 18.02
CA ASN A 140 -6.80 -6.14 19.26
C ASN A 140 -5.59 -7.09 19.23
N SER A 141 -4.40 -6.57 19.53
CA SER A 141 -3.20 -7.38 19.74
C SER A 141 -2.92 -7.55 21.23
N SER A 142 -2.55 -8.77 21.65
CA SER A 142 -2.15 -9.04 23.02
C SER A 142 -0.91 -8.21 23.40
N GLY A 143 -1.07 -7.23 24.29
CA GLY A 143 0.04 -6.40 24.82
C GLY A 143 0.25 -5.04 24.13
N ASP A 144 -0.57 -4.69 23.14
CA ASP A 144 -0.58 -3.39 22.49
C ASP A 144 -2.05 -3.05 22.20
N ALA A 145 -2.58 -2.04 22.90
CA ALA A 145 -3.98 -1.64 22.81
C ALA A 145 -4.36 -1.13 21.40
N GLY A 146 -3.38 -0.92 20.51
CA GLY A 146 -3.58 -0.27 19.24
C GLY A 146 -3.84 1.23 19.42
N CYS A 147 -3.80 1.97 18.32
CA CYS A 147 -4.20 3.37 18.30
C CYS A 147 -5.70 3.44 17.97
N ASP A 148 -6.50 3.88 18.94
CA ASP A 148 -7.93 4.18 18.73
C ASP A 148 -8.04 5.42 17.83
N CYS A 149 -8.37 5.20 16.57
CA CYS A 149 -8.43 6.23 15.55
C CYS A 149 -9.60 6.00 14.59
N THR A 150 -10.10 7.10 14.04
CA THR A 150 -11.09 7.10 12.96
C THR A 150 -10.45 6.70 11.63
N ILE A 151 -11.27 6.30 10.65
CA ILE A 151 -10.78 6.00 9.29
C ILE A 151 -10.08 7.23 8.68
N VAL A 152 -10.62 8.43 8.92
CA VAL A 152 -10.02 9.69 8.44
C VAL A 152 -8.65 9.92 9.07
N GLU A 153 -8.51 9.70 10.38
CA GLU A 153 -7.23 9.86 11.07
C GLU A 153 -6.18 8.84 10.58
N ALA A 154 -6.57 7.57 10.40
CA ALA A 154 -5.68 6.54 9.86
C ALA A 154 -5.23 6.88 8.42
N ALA A 155 -6.17 7.32 7.57
CA ALA A 155 -5.89 7.78 6.21
C ALA A 155 -4.96 9.00 6.19
N ARG A 156 -5.16 9.95 7.10
CA ARG A 156 -4.30 11.14 7.23
C ARG A 156 -2.90 10.82 7.69
N ALA A 157 -2.78 9.97 8.70
CA ALA A 157 -1.52 9.57 9.27
C ALA A 157 -0.66 8.76 8.29
N THR A 158 -1.26 7.86 7.50
CA THR A 158 -0.50 7.10 6.51
C THR A 158 0.00 7.95 5.35
N CYS A 159 -0.79 8.93 4.89
CA CYS A 159 -0.34 9.86 3.85
C CYS A 159 0.60 10.95 4.38
N ALA A 160 0.57 11.26 5.68
CA ALA A 160 1.58 12.11 6.30
C ALA A 160 2.96 11.46 6.25
N ALA A 161 3.07 10.12 6.38
CA ALA A 161 4.35 9.42 6.32
C ALA A 161 5.16 9.67 5.04
N GLU A 162 4.50 10.00 3.93
CA GLU A 162 5.14 10.31 2.66
C GLU A 162 5.77 11.73 2.64
N THR A 163 5.74 12.52 3.72
CA THR A 163 6.22 13.94 3.75
C THR A 163 5.53 14.92 2.81
N VAL A 164 4.58 14.44 2.00
CA VAL A 164 3.73 15.26 1.13
C VAL A 164 2.60 15.96 1.87
N PHE A 165 2.16 15.45 3.01
CA PHE A 165 1.18 16.10 3.88
C PHE A 165 1.79 16.39 5.26
N LYS A 166 1.29 17.43 5.93
CA LYS A 166 1.66 17.72 7.33
C LYS A 166 1.29 16.55 8.24
N GLY A 167 2.06 16.38 9.31
CA GLY A 167 1.75 15.46 10.41
C GLY A 167 0.37 15.66 11.03
N ILE A 168 -0.05 14.67 11.81
CA ILE A 168 -1.33 14.63 12.52
C ILE A 168 -1.11 14.18 13.96
N ASN A 169 -1.91 14.73 14.87
CA ASN A 169 -1.98 14.24 16.24
C ASN A 169 -3.23 13.37 16.38
N ILE A 170 -3.07 12.16 16.91
CA ILE A 170 -4.16 11.23 17.22
C ILE A 170 -4.07 10.90 18.70
N GLY A 171 -5.04 11.36 19.49
CA GLY A 171 -4.98 11.26 20.95
C GLY A 171 -3.70 11.88 21.51
N ALA A 172 -2.92 11.09 22.26
CA ALA A 172 -1.63 11.51 22.82
C ALA A 172 -0.43 11.26 21.89
N GLU A 173 -0.64 10.64 20.72
CA GLU A 173 0.41 10.33 19.76
C GLU A 173 0.50 11.41 18.68
N SER A 174 1.70 11.95 18.49
CA SER A 174 2.01 12.83 17.35
C SER A 174 2.64 12.02 16.23
N ILE A 175 1.95 11.91 15.11
CA ILE A 175 2.42 11.19 13.92
C ILE A 175 3.01 12.23 12.98
N HIS A 176 4.33 12.21 12.88
CA HIS A 176 5.07 13.11 12.03
C HIS A 176 5.52 12.40 10.75
N PRO A 177 5.57 13.13 9.62
CA PRO A 177 6.27 12.68 8.44
C PRO A 177 7.74 12.46 8.78
N ARG A 178 8.18 11.21 8.95
CA ARG A 178 9.62 10.92 8.87
C ARG A 178 9.94 10.55 7.44
N GLY A 179 10.97 11.18 6.90
CA GLY A 179 11.63 10.66 5.72
C GLY A 179 12.39 9.38 6.09
N LEU A 180 12.16 8.33 5.29
CA LEU A 180 12.99 7.12 5.12
C LEU A 180 12.79 5.97 6.12
N GLY A 181 12.77 4.74 5.57
CA GLY A 181 13.06 3.49 6.28
C GLY A 181 11.88 2.53 6.50
N CYS A 182 10.66 2.91 6.12
CA CYS A 182 9.43 2.12 6.33
C CYS A 182 8.46 2.16 5.14
N ASN A 183 8.91 2.57 3.94
CA ASN A 183 8.03 2.70 2.78
C ASN A 183 7.56 1.36 2.21
N ASN A 184 8.18 0.26 2.64
CA ASN A 184 7.70 -1.09 2.42
C ASN A 184 7.70 -1.87 3.75
N PRO A 185 6.56 -1.96 4.45
CA PRO A 185 6.36 -2.66 5.70
C PRO A 185 6.09 -4.17 5.50
N THR A 186 6.60 -4.79 4.42
CA THR A 186 6.42 -6.24 4.19
C THR A 186 6.87 -7.06 5.41
N GLU A 187 7.93 -6.65 6.09
CA GLU A 187 8.38 -7.30 7.32
C GLU A 187 7.36 -7.18 8.46
N TYR A 188 6.76 -6.00 8.64
CA TYR A 188 5.76 -5.79 9.69
C TYR A 188 4.50 -6.61 9.44
N ILE A 189 4.00 -6.70 8.20
CA ILE A 189 2.84 -7.56 7.91
C ILE A 189 3.15 -9.04 8.12
N LEU A 190 4.39 -9.50 7.88
CA LEU A 190 4.81 -10.86 8.21
C LEU A 190 4.80 -11.11 9.72
N GLN A 191 5.31 -10.17 10.51
CA GLN A 191 5.27 -10.24 11.97
C GLN A 191 3.81 -10.26 12.48
N GLU A 192 2.93 -9.41 11.93
CA GLU A 192 1.50 -9.40 12.24
C GLU A 192 0.85 -10.74 11.86
N ALA A 193 1.15 -11.30 10.68
CA ALA A 193 0.58 -12.56 10.22
C ALA A 193 0.86 -13.70 11.22
N ILE A 194 2.10 -13.79 11.74
CA ILE A 194 2.48 -14.79 12.74
C ILE A 194 1.73 -14.57 14.06
N SER A 195 1.57 -13.32 14.48
CA SER A 195 0.84 -13.00 15.71
C SER A 195 -0.65 -13.29 15.59
N VAL A 196 -1.23 -13.02 14.43
CA VAL A 196 -2.68 -13.11 14.16
C VAL A 196 -3.10 -14.54 13.84
N PHE A 197 -2.23 -15.30 13.17
CA PHE A 197 -2.47 -16.68 12.76
C PHE A 197 -1.36 -17.62 13.27
N PRO A 198 -1.22 -17.79 14.60
CA PRO A 198 -0.07 -18.48 15.21
C PRO A 198 0.02 -19.97 14.86
N SER A 199 -1.06 -20.57 14.37
CA SER A 199 -1.14 -22.00 14.01
C SER A 199 -1.31 -22.25 12.51
N GLU A 200 -1.28 -21.21 11.68
CA GLU A 200 -1.51 -21.33 10.23
C GLU A 200 -0.24 -21.08 9.43
N GLY A 201 -0.18 -21.67 8.23
CA GLY A 201 0.84 -21.44 7.21
C GLY A 201 0.58 -20.15 6.41
N ILE A 202 1.62 -19.39 6.07
CA ILE A 202 1.55 -18.31 5.09
C ILE A 202 1.68 -19.00 3.73
N SER A 203 0.57 -19.11 3.00
CA SER A 203 0.58 -19.69 1.67
C SER A 203 1.30 -18.80 0.66
N CYS A 204 1.11 -17.47 0.78
CA CYS A 204 1.58 -16.49 -0.19
C CYS A 204 1.63 -15.09 0.42
N VAL A 205 2.63 -14.30 -0.01
CA VAL A 205 2.82 -12.89 0.29
C VAL A 205 2.87 -12.15 -1.03
N VAL A 206 1.96 -11.19 -1.20
CA VAL A 206 1.87 -10.36 -2.40
C VAL A 206 2.24 -8.94 -2.03
N SER A 207 3.19 -8.36 -2.77
CA SER A 207 3.66 -6.98 -2.64
C SER A 207 3.45 -6.28 -3.98
N LEU A 208 2.59 -5.25 -4.01
CA LEU A 208 2.29 -4.49 -5.22
C LEU A 208 2.95 -3.11 -5.16
N GLY A 209 3.81 -2.83 -6.15
CA GLY A 209 4.56 -1.58 -6.26
C GLY A 209 3.89 -0.54 -7.14
N THR A 210 4.20 0.74 -6.87
CA THR A 210 3.69 1.90 -7.63
C THR A 210 4.65 2.37 -8.72
N GLY A 211 5.41 1.45 -9.31
CA GLY A 211 6.40 1.72 -10.33
C GLY A 211 7.81 2.01 -9.81
N THR A 212 8.78 1.98 -10.73
CA THR A 212 10.16 2.41 -10.48
C THR A 212 10.32 3.91 -10.74
N VAL A 213 11.50 4.46 -10.45
CA VAL A 213 11.86 5.85 -10.74
C VAL A 213 13.17 5.85 -11.53
N SER A 214 13.24 6.65 -12.59
CA SER A 214 14.43 6.75 -13.43
C SER A 214 15.43 7.68 -12.76
N GLN A 215 16.69 7.26 -12.63
CA GLN A 215 17.75 8.16 -12.14
C GLN A 215 17.99 9.30 -13.15
N ILE A 216 17.89 9.00 -14.45
CA ILE A 216 18.19 9.93 -15.55
C ILE A 216 17.06 10.96 -15.78
N GLY A 217 15.79 10.55 -15.75
CA GLY A 217 14.65 11.43 -16.05
C GLY A 217 14.35 12.43 -14.93
N LEU A 218 14.51 12.03 -13.66
CA LEU A 218 14.33 12.98 -12.55
C LEU A 218 15.50 13.94 -12.38
N ASP A 219 16.69 13.66 -12.92
CA ASP A 219 17.77 14.65 -12.93
C ASP A 219 17.43 15.84 -13.83
N VAL A 220 16.52 15.69 -14.79
CA VAL A 220 15.97 16.82 -15.55
C VAL A 220 14.94 17.59 -14.72
N LEU A 221 14.11 16.90 -13.93
CA LEU A 221 13.07 17.52 -13.08
C LEU A 221 13.64 18.16 -11.80
N SER A 222 14.77 17.67 -11.30
CA SER A 222 15.50 18.24 -10.16
C SER A 222 16.12 19.60 -10.48
N HIS A 223 16.23 19.98 -11.76
CA HIS A 223 16.62 21.33 -12.18
C HIS A 223 15.47 22.33 -12.18
N SER A 224 14.24 21.93 -11.83
CA SER A 224 13.09 22.85 -11.72
C SER A 224 13.35 23.98 -10.71
N PRO A 225 13.20 25.28 -11.08
CA PRO A 225 13.40 26.38 -10.15
C PRO A 225 12.38 26.40 -8.99
N ASN A 226 11.32 25.58 -9.05
CA ASN A 226 10.29 25.48 -8.03
C ASN A 226 10.67 24.48 -6.92
N THR A 227 11.02 24.99 -5.74
CA THR A 227 11.40 24.21 -4.54
C THR A 227 10.38 23.13 -4.17
N SER A 228 9.07 23.41 -4.31
CA SER A 228 8.01 22.44 -3.97
C SER A 228 7.94 21.25 -4.94
N SER A 229 8.39 21.42 -6.19
CA SER A 229 8.46 20.31 -7.15
C SER A 229 9.70 19.44 -6.91
N ARG A 230 10.86 20.06 -6.60
CA ARG A 230 12.07 19.34 -6.19
C ARG A 230 11.84 18.46 -4.96
N ASN A 231 11.17 19.00 -3.94
CA ASN A 231 10.86 18.25 -2.72
C ASN A 231 10.00 17.00 -3.00
N LEU A 232 9.04 17.08 -3.93
CA LEU A 232 8.19 15.96 -4.31
C LEU A 232 8.98 14.88 -5.06
N VAL A 233 9.81 15.30 -6.01
CA VAL A 233 10.73 14.46 -6.79
C VAL A 233 11.66 13.67 -5.85
N ASP A 234 12.32 14.34 -4.91
CA ASP A 234 13.26 13.71 -3.98
C ASP A 234 12.57 12.80 -2.96
N THR A 235 11.34 13.14 -2.57
CA THR A 235 10.50 12.29 -1.72
C THR A 235 10.12 11.00 -2.43
N LEU A 236 9.63 11.11 -3.67
CA LEU A 236 9.29 9.95 -4.49
C LEU A 236 10.48 9.03 -4.73
N ARG A 237 11.65 9.60 -5.07
CA ARG A 237 12.91 8.84 -5.23
C ARG A 237 13.21 8.00 -4.01
N ARG A 238 13.19 8.64 -2.83
CA ARG A 238 13.50 7.99 -1.56
C ARG A 238 12.49 6.89 -1.21
N MET A 239 11.21 7.14 -1.45
CA MET A 239 10.18 6.13 -1.22
C MET A 239 10.37 4.90 -2.12
N VAL A 240 10.52 5.11 -3.43
CA VAL A 240 10.69 3.99 -4.37
C VAL A 240 11.97 3.21 -4.09
N ALA A 241 13.09 3.89 -3.81
CA ALA A 241 14.33 3.23 -3.45
C ALA A 241 14.16 2.35 -2.20
N ASP A 242 13.57 2.89 -1.12
CA ASP A 242 13.33 2.13 0.11
C ASP A 242 12.35 0.96 -0.11
N CYS A 243 11.34 1.12 -0.97
CA CYS A 243 10.42 0.04 -1.33
C CYS A 243 11.11 -1.12 -2.05
N GLU A 244 11.93 -0.79 -3.05
CA GLU A 244 12.65 -1.78 -3.85
C GLU A 244 13.75 -2.46 -3.05
N ASP A 245 14.51 -1.71 -2.25
CA ASP A 245 15.54 -2.25 -1.35
C ASP A 245 14.93 -3.27 -0.37
N ARG A 246 13.79 -2.94 0.25
CA ARG A 246 13.06 -3.88 1.12
C ARG A 246 12.54 -5.09 0.37
N SER A 247 11.91 -4.87 -0.79
CA SER A 247 11.37 -5.95 -1.61
C SER A 247 12.47 -6.94 -2.02
N GLN A 248 13.64 -6.43 -2.38
CA GLN A 248 14.79 -7.23 -2.76
C GLN A 248 15.34 -8.04 -1.57
N ASN A 249 15.40 -7.45 -0.38
CA ASN A 249 15.79 -8.17 0.84
C ASN A 249 14.82 -9.32 1.14
N ILE A 250 13.51 -9.07 1.13
CA ILE A 250 12.50 -10.11 1.35
C ILE A 250 12.59 -11.22 0.29
N THR A 251 12.81 -10.85 -0.97
CA THR A 251 13.00 -11.82 -2.07
C THR A 251 14.21 -12.71 -1.80
N GLN A 252 15.33 -12.14 -1.35
CA GLN A 252 16.53 -12.91 -0.98
C GLN A 252 16.27 -13.81 0.24
N GLN A 253 15.60 -13.28 1.26
CA GLN A 253 15.24 -14.01 2.48
C GLN A 253 14.39 -15.25 2.16
N PHE A 254 13.46 -15.15 1.21
CA PHE A 254 12.59 -16.25 0.80
C PHE A 254 13.01 -16.97 -0.47
N SER A 255 14.24 -16.77 -0.95
CA SER A 255 14.76 -17.41 -2.16
C SER A 255 14.70 -18.95 -2.12
N ASN A 256 14.78 -19.55 -0.93
CA ASN A 256 14.69 -21.00 -0.74
C ASN A 256 13.25 -21.54 -0.64
N ILE A 257 12.25 -20.66 -0.61
CA ILE A 257 10.83 -21.04 -0.54
C ILE A 257 10.15 -20.57 -1.81
N GLN A 258 10.01 -21.50 -2.75
CA GLN A 258 9.40 -21.23 -4.03
C GLN A 258 7.97 -20.68 -3.85
N ASP A 259 7.66 -19.63 -4.61
CA ASP A 259 6.30 -19.09 -4.74
C ASP A 259 5.67 -18.67 -3.39
N LEU A 260 6.50 -18.26 -2.42
CA LEU A 260 6.04 -17.65 -1.16
C LEU A 260 5.87 -16.14 -1.28
N TYR A 261 6.79 -15.45 -1.95
CA TYR A 261 6.78 -13.99 -2.10
C TYR A 261 6.70 -13.58 -3.56
N PHE A 262 5.74 -12.71 -3.87
CA PHE A 262 5.54 -12.14 -5.19
C PHE A 262 5.60 -10.62 -5.09
N ARG A 263 6.60 -10.02 -5.75
CA ARG A 263 6.64 -8.59 -6.04
C ARG A 263 6.13 -8.38 -7.46
N VAL A 264 5.07 -7.60 -7.61
CA VAL A 264 4.58 -7.12 -8.92
C VAL A 264 4.72 -5.61 -8.94
N ASN A 265 5.61 -5.11 -9.79
CA ASN A 265 5.94 -3.69 -9.84
C ASN A 265 6.26 -3.27 -11.28
N VAL A 266 5.54 -2.27 -11.80
CA VAL A 266 5.71 -1.78 -13.17
C VAL A 266 7.10 -1.16 -13.32
N ASP A 267 7.93 -1.71 -14.18
CA ASP A 267 9.33 -1.30 -14.31
C ASP A 267 9.57 -0.23 -15.38
N GLN A 268 8.58 0.04 -16.24
CA GLN A 268 8.66 0.99 -17.36
C GLN A 268 7.39 1.83 -17.53
N GLY A 269 7.53 3.09 -17.92
CA GLY A 269 6.46 4.03 -18.25
C GLY A 269 6.03 4.97 -17.11
N LEU A 270 6.19 4.56 -15.85
CA LEU A 270 5.75 5.33 -14.67
C LEU A 270 6.86 6.16 -14.01
N GLN A 271 8.08 6.13 -14.55
CA GLN A 271 9.27 6.58 -13.84
C GLN A 271 9.32 8.07 -13.56
N ASP A 272 8.80 8.87 -14.48
CA ASP A 272 8.85 10.33 -14.41
C ASP A 272 7.52 10.91 -13.88
N MET A 273 6.61 10.04 -13.42
CA MET A 273 5.29 10.44 -12.94
C MET A 273 5.34 10.86 -11.47
N LEU A 274 4.91 12.09 -11.18
CA LEU A 274 4.80 12.64 -9.84
C LEU A 274 3.45 12.32 -9.17
N MET A 275 3.38 12.51 -7.85
CA MET A 275 2.21 12.10 -7.07
C MET A 275 0.91 12.81 -7.45
N ASP A 276 1.01 14.06 -7.91
CA ASP A 276 -0.13 14.94 -8.20
C ASP A 276 -0.47 15.05 -9.68
N GLU A 277 0.11 14.20 -10.52
CA GLU A 277 -0.22 14.13 -11.95
C GLU A 277 -1.50 13.31 -12.20
N TRP A 278 -2.56 13.57 -11.44
CA TRP A 278 -3.85 12.86 -11.49
C TRP A 278 -4.52 12.89 -12.87
N ARG A 279 -4.10 13.78 -13.78
CA ARG A 279 -4.57 13.80 -15.19
C ARG A 279 -3.99 12.68 -16.05
N ARG A 280 -2.98 11.95 -15.57
CA ARG A 280 -2.28 10.90 -16.32
C ARG A 280 -2.84 9.50 -16.09
N VAL A 281 -4.14 9.39 -15.75
CA VAL A 281 -4.84 8.11 -15.54
C VAL A 281 -4.63 7.15 -16.72
N ASP A 282 -4.82 7.65 -17.94
CA ASP A 282 -4.72 6.84 -19.16
C ASP A 282 -3.30 6.33 -19.39
N ASP A 283 -2.28 7.13 -19.05
CA ASP A 283 -0.88 6.71 -19.11
C ASP A 283 -0.61 5.59 -18.10
N VAL A 284 -1.05 5.75 -16.84
CA VAL A 284 -0.89 4.70 -15.83
C VAL A 284 -1.52 3.40 -16.31
N ARG A 285 -2.76 3.47 -16.78
CA ARG A 285 -3.49 2.30 -17.30
C ARG A 285 -2.73 1.63 -18.43
N LYS A 286 -2.37 2.40 -19.45
CA LYS A 286 -1.65 1.90 -20.63
C LYS A 286 -0.34 1.20 -20.24
N TYR A 287 0.48 1.81 -19.39
CA TYR A 287 1.77 1.24 -19.01
C TYR A 287 1.62 0.01 -18.12
N THR A 288 0.64 0.00 -17.21
CA THR A 288 0.36 -1.18 -16.38
C THR A 288 -0.17 -2.34 -17.22
N GLU A 289 -1.09 -2.09 -18.15
CA GLU A 289 -1.61 -3.12 -19.07
C GLU A 289 -0.51 -3.68 -19.99
N GLN A 290 0.37 -2.82 -20.51
CA GLN A 290 1.53 -3.25 -21.28
C GLN A 290 2.48 -4.13 -20.45
N TYR A 291 2.72 -3.77 -19.20
CA TYR A 291 3.53 -4.57 -18.27
C TYR A 291 2.88 -5.94 -17.98
N LEU A 292 1.57 -5.97 -17.72
CA LEU A 292 0.81 -7.21 -17.50
C LEU A 292 0.75 -8.11 -18.75
N GLY A 293 0.90 -7.53 -19.95
CA GLY A 293 0.95 -8.28 -21.21
C GLY A 293 2.30 -8.94 -21.52
N ARG A 294 3.35 -8.70 -20.73
CA ARG A 294 4.65 -9.37 -20.96
C ARG A 294 4.61 -10.81 -20.49
N GLN A 295 5.21 -11.71 -21.26
CA GLN A 295 5.14 -13.15 -20.99
C GLN A 295 5.67 -13.52 -19.59
N ASP A 296 6.78 -12.91 -19.16
CA ASP A 296 7.37 -13.16 -17.84
C ASP A 296 6.43 -12.76 -16.69
N ILE A 297 5.66 -11.68 -16.88
CA ILE A 297 4.69 -11.19 -15.91
C ILE A 297 3.41 -12.03 -15.94
N VAL A 298 2.94 -12.42 -17.13
CA VAL A 298 1.82 -13.37 -17.26
C VAL A 298 2.14 -14.66 -16.50
N ASP A 299 3.33 -15.23 -16.70
CA ASP A 299 3.75 -16.46 -16.01
C ASP A 299 3.86 -16.26 -14.48
N GLN A 300 4.35 -15.10 -14.03
CA GLN A 300 4.40 -14.76 -12.61
C GLN A 300 2.99 -14.63 -12.00
N VAL A 301 2.06 -13.98 -12.70
CA VAL A 301 0.67 -13.80 -12.28
C VAL A 301 -0.05 -15.15 -12.20
N GLU A 302 0.15 -16.04 -13.18
CA GLU A 302 -0.44 -17.38 -13.15
C GLU A 302 0.08 -18.23 -11.98
N ARG A 303 1.38 -18.12 -11.65
CA ARG A 303 1.94 -18.75 -10.44
C ARG A 303 1.32 -18.18 -9.17
N LEU A 304 1.22 -16.86 -9.10
CA LEU A 304 0.61 -16.17 -7.95
C LEU A 304 -0.83 -16.64 -7.73
N ILE A 305 -1.65 -16.61 -8.78
CA ILE A 305 -3.04 -17.08 -8.72
C ILE A 305 -3.05 -18.52 -8.24
N SER A 306 -2.24 -19.40 -8.82
CA SER A 306 -2.17 -20.80 -8.39
C SER A 306 -1.85 -20.96 -6.89
N ARG A 307 -1.08 -20.06 -6.28
CA ARG A 307 -0.77 -20.08 -4.83
C ARG A 307 -1.87 -19.52 -3.96
N LEU A 308 -2.55 -18.45 -4.39
CA LEU A 308 -3.68 -17.87 -3.65
C LEU A 308 -4.86 -18.85 -3.50
N LEU A 309 -4.87 -19.88 -4.33
CA LEU A 309 -5.96 -20.85 -4.45
C LEU A 309 -5.66 -22.19 -3.78
N VAL A 310 -4.46 -22.37 -3.21
CA VAL A 310 -4.12 -23.55 -2.41
C VAL A 310 -4.61 -23.34 -0.98
N GLU A 311 -5.52 -24.20 -0.51
CA GLU A 311 -5.86 -24.26 0.92
C GLU A 311 -4.56 -24.39 1.72
N PRO A 312 -4.35 -23.59 2.79
CA PRO A 312 -3.14 -23.67 3.58
C PRO A 312 -2.95 -25.11 4.05
N THR A 313 -1.96 -25.81 3.47
CA THR A 313 -1.67 -27.17 3.89
C THR A 313 -1.24 -27.11 5.35
N LYS A 314 -1.80 -27.98 6.19
CA LYS A 314 -1.41 -28.16 7.61
C LYS A 314 0.07 -28.57 7.80
N GLN A 315 0.89 -28.47 6.75
CA GLN A 315 2.27 -28.92 6.74
C GLN A 315 3.20 -27.85 7.31
N SER A 316 3.73 -28.23 8.46
CA SER A 316 4.96 -27.79 9.12
C SER A 316 4.95 -26.38 9.72
N SER A 317 4.65 -26.40 11.02
CA SER A 317 5.15 -25.49 12.08
C SER A 317 6.68 -25.19 12.02
N THR A 318 7.41 -25.84 11.10
CA THR A 318 8.85 -25.76 10.88
C THR A 318 9.27 -24.58 9.99
N THR A 319 8.39 -24.06 9.12
CA THR A 319 8.73 -23.00 8.14
C THR A 319 9.01 -21.64 8.80
N TYR A 320 8.58 -21.45 10.05
CA TYR A 320 8.67 -20.16 10.76
C TYR A 320 9.84 -20.01 11.72
N SER A 321 10.72 -21.01 11.81
CA SER A 321 11.89 -20.92 12.70
C SER A 321 12.81 -19.73 12.37
N PHE A 322 12.76 -19.22 11.14
CA PHE A 322 13.51 -18.05 10.67
C PHE A 322 12.84 -16.70 10.92
N LEU A 323 11.53 -16.68 11.20
CA LEU A 323 10.78 -15.46 11.53
C LEU A 323 10.65 -15.24 13.05
N LYS A 324 11.20 -16.13 13.88
CA LYS A 324 11.20 -15.94 15.34
C LYS A 324 12.07 -14.74 15.72
N PRO A 325 11.55 -13.79 16.54
CA PRO A 325 12.29 -12.62 16.98
C PRO A 325 13.48 -13.08 17.81
N GLY A 326 14.70 -12.89 17.29
CA GLY A 326 15.93 -13.28 17.99
C GLY A 326 17.10 -13.70 17.09
N LYS A 327 16.86 -14.06 15.82
CA LYS A 327 17.94 -14.39 14.87
C LYS A 327 18.04 -13.48 13.64
N ALA A 328 17.02 -12.70 13.32
CA ALA A 328 16.96 -11.95 12.05
C ALA A 328 17.06 -10.41 12.18
N PHE A 329 17.09 -9.87 13.41
CA PHE A 329 16.99 -8.42 13.62
C PHE A 329 18.11 -7.94 14.56
N ARG A 330 19.30 -7.79 13.98
CA ARG A 330 20.37 -6.92 14.46
C ARG A 330 20.83 -6.06 13.30
#